data_AF-A0A6A6P4Z7-F1
#
_entry.id   AF-A0A6A6P4Z7-F1
#
_cell.length_a   1.000
_cell.length_b   1.000
_cell.length_c   1.000
_cell.angle_alpha   90.00
_cell.angle_beta   90.00
_cell.angle_gamma   90.00
#
_symmetry.space_group_name_H-M   'P 1'
#
loop_
_entity.id
_entity.type
_entity.pdbx_description
1 polymer ?
#
loop_
_entity_poly.entity_id
_entity_poly.type
_entity_poly.pdbx_seq_one_letter_code
_entity_poly.pdbx_strand_id
1 'polypeptide(L)'
;MYKNWWFWEIAAALTSLISTSTILVVLASADGRPLSTWSLKVSLNALIAFLAAIGRLAMVVPVAECVSQAKWIYFQNRPRPLDHLELFDDASRGPLGVFWLLYGLKCQAILLSWGAFIITAFLLYDPFIQQVVAFQVQPLPTESARTVENMNSAQGIYRSGDGASAEIYVHVIWSWLVFPITLVLLALVFLTWIIWMTSKTGTAIWKSSTLPLLFSGLKGWNDVDLGVGNRVDLRGQAKVMTGIMKIADDGLLVFERV
;
A
#
# COMPACT_ATOMS: atom_id res chain seq x y z
N MET A 1 11.81 19.72 20.93
CA MET A 1 11.91 18.32 21.39
C MET A 1 10.73 17.53 20.82
N TYR A 2 10.71 17.25 19.51
CA TYR A 2 9.64 16.49 18.86
C TYR A 2 9.87 15.00 19.10
N LYS A 3 9.35 14.50 20.22
CA LYS A 3 9.39 13.09 20.60
C LYS A 3 8.29 12.32 19.86
N ASN A 4 8.29 12.35 18.53
CA ASN A 4 7.41 11.49 17.72
C ASN A 4 8.19 10.25 17.32
N TRP A 5 8.30 9.35 18.30
CA TRP A 5 8.46 7.91 18.07
C TRP A 5 7.44 7.44 17.03
N TRP A 6 7.67 6.27 16.43
CA TRP A 6 6.87 5.61 15.39
C TRP A 6 5.37 5.37 15.71
N PHE A 7 4.81 6.08 16.70
CA PHE A 7 3.45 6.02 17.21
C PHE A 7 2.39 6.18 16.11
N TRP A 8 2.50 7.19 15.25
CA TRP A 8 1.52 7.40 14.18
C TRP A 8 1.55 6.27 13.17
N GLU A 9 2.74 5.75 12.85
CA GLU A 9 2.90 4.61 11.97
C GLU A 9 2.31 3.33 12.57
N ILE A 10 2.51 3.09 13.87
CA ILE A 10 1.93 1.97 14.60
C ILE A 10 0.41 2.09 14.71
N ALA A 11 -0.12 3.29 15.03
CA ALA A 11 -1.55 3.52 15.12
C ALA A 11 -2.24 3.32 13.76
N ALA A 12 -1.61 3.77 12.67
CA ALA A 12 -2.12 3.58 11.32
C ALA A 12 -2.04 2.09 10.90
N ALA A 13 -0.97 1.39 11.26
CA ALA A 13 -0.85 -0.06 11.07
C ALA A 13 -1.93 -0.85 11.83
N LEU A 14 -2.24 -0.49 13.07
CA LEU A 14 -3.33 -1.07 13.86
C LEU A 14 -4.69 -0.78 13.23
N THR A 15 -4.91 0.44 12.74
CA THR A 15 -6.13 0.82 12.03
C THR A 15 -6.34 -0.03 10.78
N SER A 16 -5.27 -0.29 10.03
CA SER A 16 -5.29 -1.18 8.88
C SER A 16 -5.68 -2.62 9.27
N LEU A 17 -5.07 -3.17 10.32
CA LEU A 17 -5.37 -4.50 10.83
C LEU A 17 -6.82 -4.64 11.29
N ILE A 18 -7.35 -3.64 12.02
CA ILE A 18 -8.75 -3.61 12.46
C ILE A 18 -9.68 -3.59 11.23
N SER A 19 -9.37 -2.76 10.23
CA SER A 19 -10.18 -2.68 9.02
C SER A 19 -10.18 -4.01 8.24
N THR A 20 -9.02 -4.60 7.98
CA THR A 20 -8.92 -5.89 7.29
C THR A 20 -9.63 -7.00 8.07
N SER A 21 -9.48 -7.03 9.40
CA SER A 21 -10.20 -7.98 10.26
C SER A 21 -11.72 -7.78 10.19
N THR A 22 -12.17 -6.53 10.16
CA THR A 22 -13.60 -6.20 10.02
C THR A 22 -14.15 -6.68 8.68
N ILE A 23 -13.39 -6.51 7.58
CA ILE A 23 -13.75 -7.05 6.27
C ILE A 23 -13.90 -8.58 6.33
N LEU A 24 -12.96 -9.28 6.96
CA LEU A 24 -13.02 -10.75 7.11
C LEU A 24 -14.27 -11.20 7.88
N VAL A 25 -14.60 -10.52 8.99
CA VAL A 25 -15.79 -10.83 9.79
C VAL A 25 -17.07 -10.56 9.00
N VAL A 26 -17.16 -9.42 8.29
CA VAL A 26 -18.31 -9.09 7.44
C VAL A 26 -18.51 -10.15 6.37
N LEU A 27 -17.44 -10.52 5.66
CA LEU A 27 -17.48 -11.57 4.63
C LEU A 27 -17.87 -12.93 5.20
N ALA A 28 -17.27 -13.36 6.32
CA ALA A 28 -17.62 -14.62 6.98
C ALA A 28 -19.09 -14.66 7.43
N SER A 29 -19.64 -13.51 7.85
CA SER A 29 -21.04 -13.41 8.26
C SER A 29 -22.02 -13.38 7.10
N ALA A 30 -21.58 -12.95 5.92
CA ALA A 30 -22.41 -12.82 4.72
C ALA A 30 -22.35 -14.06 3.81
N ASP A 31 -21.30 -14.89 3.92
CA ASP A 31 -21.08 -16.06 3.06
C ASP A 31 -22.23 -17.08 3.16
N GLY A 32 -22.71 -17.53 2.00
CA GLY A 32 -23.81 -18.48 1.88
C GLY A 32 -25.18 -17.95 2.27
N ARG A 33 -25.32 -16.67 2.63
CA ARG A 33 -26.61 -16.06 2.97
C ARG A 33 -27.27 -15.39 1.77
N PRO A 34 -28.61 -15.37 1.71
CA PRO A 34 -29.30 -14.61 0.67
C PRO A 34 -29.13 -13.11 0.92
N LEU A 35 -28.93 -12.34 -0.15
CA LEU A 35 -28.73 -10.89 -0.13
C LEU A 35 -29.91 -10.15 0.51
N SER A 36 -31.10 -10.75 0.51
CA SER A 36 -32.31 -10.27 1.19
C SER A 36 -32.15 -10.12 2.71
N THR A 37 -31.26 -10.91 3.33
CA THR A 37 -30.97 -10.84 4.78
C THR A 37 -30.07 -9.68 5.17
N TRP A 38 -29.46 -9.01 4.18
CA TRP A 38 -28.63 -7.84 4.42
C TRP A 38 -29.49 -6.65 4.87
N SER A 39 -29.38 -6.28 6.14
CA SER A 39 -30.23 -5.27 6.79
C SER A 39 -29.63 -3.86 6.82
N LEU A 40 -28.34 -3.70 6.47
CA LEU A 40 -27.69 -2.39 6.45
C LEU A 40 -28.13 -1.58 5.22
N LYS A 41 -28.28 -0.27 5.41
CA LYS A 41 -28.65 0.68 4.32
C LYS A 41 -27.58 0.80 3.24
N VAL A 42 -26.32 0.52 3.56
CA VAL A 42 -25.19 0.55 2.63
C VAL A 42 -25.01 -0.84 2.04
N SER A 43 -24.78 -0.96 0.73
CA SER A 43 -24.55 -2.27 0.09
C SER A 43 -23.29 -2.95 0.63
N LEU A 44 -23.27 -4.28 0.65
CA LEU A 44 -22.12 -5.08 1.09
C LEU A 44 -20.82 -4.65 0.40
N ASN A 45 -20.86 -4.49 -0.93
CA ASN A 45 -19.70 -4.06 -1.72
C ASN A 45 -19.23 -2.65 -1.36
N ALA A 46 -20.16 -1.71 -1.11
CA ALA A 46 -19.80 -0.35 -0.72
C ALA A 46 -19.15 -0.32 0.69
N LEU A 47 -19.67 -1.10 1.64
CA LEU A 47 -19.06 -1.22 2.96
C LEU A 47 -17.65 -1.80 2.89
N ILE A 48 -17.48 -2.90 2.14
CA ILE A 48 -16.17 -3.53 1.95
C ILE A 48 -15.19 -2.58 1.27
N ALA A 49 -15.60 -1.90 0.19
CA ALA A 49 -14.76 -0.94 -0.52
C ALA A 49 -14.36 0.23 0.36
N PHE A 50 -15.27 0.72 1.20
CA PHE A 50 -14.99 1.81 2.15
C PHE A 50 -13.98 1.38 3.23
N LEU A 51 -14.19 0.23 3.87
CA LEU A 51 -13.26 -0.33 4.85
C LEU A 51 -11.89 -0.60 4.20
N ALA A 52 -11.88 -1.16 2.99
CA ALA A 52 -10.66 -1.44 2.24
C ALA A 52 -9.88 -0.17 1.94
N ALA A 53 -10.56 0.90 1.52
CA ALA A 53 -9.94 2.19 1.26
C ALA A 53 -9.29 2.77 2.53
N ILE A 54 -9.99 2.75 3.68
CA ILE A 54 -9.44 3.20 4.96
C ILE A 54 -8.23 2.36 5.35
N GLY A 55 -8.38 1.03 5.32
CA GLY A 55 -7.34 0.10 5.76
C GLY A 55 -6.07 0.18 4.90
N ARG A 56 -6.24 0.32 3.57
CA ARG A 56 -5.14 0.54 2.64
C ARG A 56 -4.44 1.85 2.90
N LEU A 57 -5.16 2.97 2.97
CA LEU A 57 -4.56 4.29 3.15
C LEU A 57 -3.80 4.38 4.49
N ALA A 58 -4.37 3.78 5.54
CA ALA A 58 -3.74 3.69 6.85
C ALA A 58 -2.40 2.92 6.81
N MET A 59 -2.20 1.98 5.87
CA MET A 59 -0.93 1.25 5.75
C MET A 59 0.05 1.89 4.75
N VAL A 60 -0.45 2.43 3.62
CA VAL A 60 0.40 3.01 2.58
C VAL A 60 1.22 4.19 3.11
N VAL A 61 0.63 5.05 3.97
CA VAL A 61 1.32 6.21 4.54
C VAL A 61 2.54 5.79 5.38
N PRO A 62 2.42 4.91 6.39
CA PRO A 62 3.57 4.36 7.12
C PRO A 62 4.64 3.73 6.22
N VAL A 63 4.24 3.00 5.18
CA VAL A 63 5.18 2.38 4.24
C VAL A 63 5.97 3.44 3.46
N ALA A 64 5.32 4.51 3.00
CA ALA A 64 5.99 5.64 2.34
C ALA A 64 6.99 6.35 3.27
N GLU A 65 6.64 6.52 4.55
CA GLU A 65 7.56 7.07 5.56
C GLU A 65 8.72 6.12 5.87
N CYS A 66 8.51 4.80 5.84
CA CYS A 66 9.58 3.81 5.94
C CYS A 66 10.56 3.88 4.76
N VAL A 67 10.06 4.04 3.53
CA VAL A 67 10.90 4.25 2.34
C VAL A 67 11.71 5.54 2.48
N SER A 68 11.07 6.62 2.93
CA SER A 68 11.73 7.90 3.19
C SER A 68 12.80 7.80 4.30
N GLN A 69 12.54 7.02 5.36
CA GLN A 69 13.52 6.78 6.41
C GLN A 69 14.70 5.92 5.92
N ALA A 70 14.44 4.94 5.05
CA ALA A 70 15.46 4.07 4.49
C ALA A 70 16.52 4.86 3.68
N LYS A 71 16.14 6.01 3.09
CA LYS A 71 17.05 6.95 2.43
C LYS A 71 18.22 7.33 3.34
N TRP A 72 17.93 7.71 4.58
CA TRP A 72 18.94 8.16 5.53
C TRP A 72 19.88 7.02 5.93
N ILE A 73 19.32 5.83 6.15
CA ILE A 73 20.10 4.63 6.45
C ILE A 73 21.01 4.26 5.26
N TYR A 74 20.54 4.44 4.03
CA TYR A 74 21.28 4.15 2.82
C TYR A 74 22.53 5.04 2.66
N PHE A 75 22.41 6.34 2.95
CA PHE A 75 23.52 7.30 2.84
C PHE A 75 24.51 7.27 4.01
N GLN A 76 24.17 6.67 5.16
CA GLN A 76 25.10 6.53 6.29
C GLN A 76 26.11 5.39 6.12
N ASN A 77 25.74 4.34 5.38
CA ASN A 77 26.54 3.12 5.36
C ASN A 77 27.66 3.13 4.31
N ARG A 78 27.45 3.78 3.16
CA ARG A 78 28.41 3.80 2.05
C ARG A 78 28.32 5.11 1.26
N PRO A 79 29.40 5.50 0.56
CA PRO A 79 29.36 6.62 -0.38
C PRO A 79 28.44 6.30 -1.56
N ARG A 80 27.52 7.19 -1.87
CA ARG A 80 26.52 7.03 -2.94
C ARG A 80 26.31 8.33 -3.71
N PRO A 81 25.94 8.25 -5.00
CA PRO A 81 25.47 9.40 -5.77
C PRO A 81 24.32 10.15 -5.05
N LEU A 82 24.36 11.49 -5.07
CA LEU A 82 23.36 12.33 -4.43
C LEU A 82 22.02 12.33 -5.18
N ASP A 83 21.98 12.01 -6.48
CA ASP A 83 20.73 11.87 -7.25
C ASP A 83 19.80 10.79 -6.67
N HIS A 84 20.35 9.83 -5.94
CA HIS A 84 19.57 8.83 -5.24
C HIS A 84 18.62 9.45 -4.21
N LEU A 85 18.95 10.60 -3.61
CA LEU A 85 18.03 11.30 -2.68
C LEU A 85 16.68 11.59 -3.34
N GLU A 86 16.70 12.06 -4.60
CA GLU A 86 15.51 12.35 -5.38
C GLU A 86 14.79 11.07 -5.82
N LEU A 87 15.53 10.02 -6.22
CA LEU A 87 14.94 8.71 -6.53
C LEU A 87 14.14 8.14 -5.35
N PHE A 88 14.65 8.26 -4.12
CA PHE A 88 13.95 7.83 -2.92
C PHE A 88 12.66 8.62 -2.67
N ASP A 89 12.73 9.94 -2.82
CA ASP A 89 11.58 10.82 -2.62
C ASP A 89 10.50 10.61 -3.69
N ASP A 90 10.90 10.31 -4.93
CA ASP A 90 9.98 9.94 -5.99
C ASP A 90 9.31 8.59 -5.69
N ALA A 91 10.09 7.60 -5.25
CA ALA A 91 9.57 6.26 -4.97
C ALA A 91 8.61 6.22 -3.78
N SER A 92 8.82 7.05 -2.76
CA SER A 92 7.88 7.15 -1.63
C SER A 92 6.54 7.82 -2.03
N ARG A 93 6.53 8.61 -3.11
CA ARG A 93 5.31 9.27 -3.64
C ARG A 93 4.46 8.39 -4.55
N GLY A 94 4.98 7.25 -4.98
CA GLY A 94 4.16 6.27 -5.68
C GLY A 94 4.87 5.44 -6.75
N PRO A 95 4.08 4.67 -7.51
CA PRO A 95 4.55 3.63 -8.42
C PRO A 95 5.48 4.12 -9.54
N LEU A 96 5.26 5.33 -10.06
CA LEU A 96 6.11 5.88 -11.11
C LEU A 96 7.53 6.14 -10.60
N GLY A 97 7.68 6.67 -9.39
CA GLY A 97 8.98 6.85 -8.77
C GLY A 97 9.68 5.52 -8.47
N VAL A 98 8.91 4.50 -8.08
CA VAL A 98 9.43 3.12 -7.91
C VAL A 98 10.06 2.60 -9.20
N PHE A 99 9.40 2.79 -10.34
CA PHE A 99 9.95 2.38 -11.64
C PHE A 99 11.29 3.06 -11.93
N TRP A 100 11.37 4.38 -11.74
CA TRP A 100 12.60 5.13 -11.94
C TRP A 100 13.71 4.72 -10.96
N LEU A 101 13.34 4.42 -9.72
CA LEU A 101 14.24 3.95 -8.69
C LEU A 101 14.82 2.57 -9.03
N LEU A 102 14.00 1.62 -9.50
CA LEU A 102 14.46 0.29 -9.92
C LEU A 102 15.37 0.37 -11.15
N TYR A 103 15.03 1.23 -12.10
CA TYR A 103 15.86 1.47 -13.29
C TYR A 103 17.20 2.13 -12.94
N GLY A 104 17.20 3.09 -12.02
CA GLY A 104 18.39 3.85 -11.61
C GLY A 104 19.36 3.05 -10.73
N LEU A 105 18.87 2.25 -9.79
CA LEU A 105 19.69 1.64 -8.73
C LEU A 105 20.23 0.24 -9.02
N LYS A 106 19.98 -0.31 -10.23
CA LYS A 106 20.49 -1.60 -10.74
C LYS A 106 20.94 -2.59 -9.64
N CYS A 107 20.03 -3.39 -9.09
CA CYS A 107 20.25 -4.48 -8.11
C CYS A 107 21.04 -4.16 -6.81
N GLN A 108 21.59 -2.96 -6.59
CA GLN A 108 22.48 -2.66 -5.47
C GLN A 108 21.75 -2.21 -4.19
N ALA A 109 20.41 -2.18 -4.21
CA ALA A 109 19.58 -1.73 -3.09
C ALA A 109 18.41 -2.71 -2.86
N ILE A 110 18.72 -3.91 -2.35
CA ILE A 110 17.70 -4.92 -1.99
C ILE A 110 16.66 -4.35 -1.04
N LEU A 111 17.08 -3.62 0.00
CA LEU A 111 16.19 -2.97 0.98
C LEU A 111 15.15 -2.03 0.34
N LEU A 112 15.53 -1.36 -0.75
CA LEU A 112 14.68 -0.40 -1.45
C LEU A 112 13.64 -1.07 -2.33
N SER A 113 13.99 -2.21 -2.93
CA SER A 113 13.09 -2.95 -3.82
C SER A 113 11.84 -3.44 -3.08
N TRP A 114 11.96 -3.77 -1.79
CA TRP A 114 10.83 -4.28 -1.00
C TRP A 114 9.78 -3.20 -0.69
N GLY A 115 10.17 -2.05 -0.14
CA GLY A 115 9.22 -0.96 0.15
C GLY A 115 8.54 -0.43 -1.10
N ALA A 116 9.31 -0.28 -2.18
CA ALA A 116 8.84 0.15 -3.48
C ALA A 116 7.85 -0.85 -4.12
N PHE A 117 8.13 -2.15 -3.99
CA PHE A 117 7.23 -3.23 -4.41
C PHE A 117 5.91 -3.19 -3.64
N ILE A 118 5.96 -3.04 -2.30
CA ILE A 118 4.77 -2.98 -1.44
C ILE A 118 3.87 -1.80 -1.84
N ILE A 119 4.43 -0.60 -2.01
CA ILE A 119 3.66 0.60 -2.43
C ILE A 119 2.97 0.35 -3.78
N THR A 120 3.68 -0.26 -4.73
CA THR A 120 3.13 -0.57 -6.05
C THR A 120 2.04 -1.64 -5.97
N ALA A 121 2.25 -2.69 -5.17
CA ALA A 121 1.28 -3.77 -4.99
C ALA A 121 -0.03 -3.27 -4.36
N PHE A 122 0.00 -2.21 -3.53
CA PHE A 122 -1.22 -1.61 -2.98
C PHE A 122 -2.18 -1.02 -4.03
N LEU A 123 -1.74 -0.77 -5.26
CA LEU A 123 -2.63 -0.42 -6.38
C LEU A 123 -3.67 -1.52 -6.65
N LEU A 124 -3.25 -2.79 -6.52
CA LEU A 124 -4.10 -3.95 -6.80
C LEU A 124 -4.98 -4.32 -5.62
N TYR A 125 -4.82 -3.67 -4.47
CA TYR A 125 -5.56 -4.01 -3.25
C TYR A 125 -7.09 -3.94 -3.46
N ASP A 126 -7.59 -2.85 -4.03
CA ASP A 126 -9.04 -2.67 -4.24
C ASP A 126 -9.62 -3.65 -5.27
N PRO A 127 -9.03 -3.85 -6.46
CA PRO A 127 -9.50 -4.87 -7.41
C PRO A 127 -9.64 -6.26 -6.78
N PHE A 128 -8.67 -6.68 -5.98
CA PHE A 128 -8.71 -7.99 -5.33
C PHE A 128 -9.82 -8.06 -4.28
N ILE A 129 -9.97 -7.03 -3.45
CA ILE A 129 -11.03 -6.97 -2.44
C ILE A 129 -12.41 -7.00 -3.10
N GLN A 130 -12.61 -6.29 -4.21
CA GLN A 130 -13.90 -6.26 -4.92
C GLN A 130 -14.27 -7.62 -5.53
N GLN A 131 -13.27 -8.39 -6.00
CA GLN A 131 -13.48 -9.73 -6.58
C GLN A 131 -13.83 -10.82 -5.55
N VAL A 132 -13.70 -10.53 -4.25
CA VAL A 132 -14.01 -11.51 -3.19
C VAL A 132 -15.50 -11.83 -3.12
N VAL A 133 -16.36 -10.87 -3.45
CA VAL A 133 -17.82 -11.02 -3.38
C VAL A 133 -18.36 -11.40 -4.76
N ALA A 134 -18.80 -12.65 -4.90
CA ALA A 134 -19.53 -13.12 -6.07
C ALA A 134 -21.02 -13.26 -5.73
N PHE A 135 -21.88 -12.83 -6.65
CA PHE A 135 -23.32 -13.01 -6.52
C PHE A 135 -23.77 -14.19 -7.36
N GLN A 136 -24.37 -15.19 -6.72
CA GLN A 136 -24.95 -16.34 -7.40
C GLN A 136 -26.47 -16.24 -7.40
N VAL A 137 -27.07 -16.34 -8.57
CA VAL A 137 -28.52 -16.39 -8.73
C VAL A 137 -28.95 -17.84 -8.57
N GLN A 138 -29.73 -18.14 -7.53
CA GLN A 138 -30.34 -19.46 -7.37
C GLN A 138 -31.82 -19.37 -7.80
N PRO A 139 -32.27 -20.19 -8.78
CA PRO A 139 -33.68 -20.29 -9.08
C PRO A 139 -34.37 -20.98 -7.90
N LEU A 140 -35.34 -20.31 -7.28
CA LEU A 140 -36.16 -20.96 -6.26
C LEU A 140 -36.93 -22.13 -6.91
N PRO A 141 -37.01 -23.31 -6.27
CA PRO A 141 -37.80 -24.41 -6.79
C PRO A 141 -39.26 -23.95 -6.90
N THR A 142 -39.73 -23.77 -8.13
CA THR A 142 -41.13 -23.46 -8.42
C THR A 142 -41.98 -24.66 -8.03
N GLU A 143 -42.47 -24.68 -6.79
CA GLU A 143 -43.44 -25.68 -6.31
C GLU A 143 -44.71 -25.69 -7.17
N SER A 144 -45.02 -24.56 -7.83
CA SER A 144 -46.11 -24.41 -8.79
C SER A 144 -45.92 -25.21 -10.10
N ALA A 145 -44.71 -25.63 -10.47
CA ALA A 145 -44.53 -26.44 -11.69
C ALA A 145 -45.04 -27.88 -11.52
N ARG A 146 -44.94 -28.44 -10.31
CA ARG A 146 -45.43 -29.81 -10.01
C ARG A 146 -46.94 -29.88 -9.85
N THR A 147 -47.58 -28.81 -9.39
CA THR A 147 -49.04 -28.76 -9.26
C THR A 147 -49.74 -28.50 -10.59
N VAL A 148 -49.08 -27.80 -11.52
CA VAL A 148 -49.63 -27.50 -12.86
C VAL A 148 -49.48 -28.69 -13.82
N GLU A 149 -48.40 -29.48 -13.72
CA GLU A 149 -48.24 -30.70 -14.54
C GLU A 149 -49.34 -31.75 -14.23
N ASN A 150 -49.78 -31.84 -12.97
CA ASN A 150 -50.88 -32.71 -12.57
C ASN A 150 -52.28 -32.12 -12.82
N MET A 151 -52.41 -30.85 -13.20
CA MET A 151 -53.69 -30.20 -13.54
C MET A 151 -53.91 -30.02 -15.05
N ASN A 152 -52.89 -30.23 -15.88
CA ASN A 152 -52.95 -29.97 -17.33
C ASN A 152 -53.37 -31.17 -18.20
N SER A 153 -54.07 -32.17 -17.65
CA SER A 153 -54.85 -33.11 -18.46
C SER A 153 -56.15 -32.50 -19.01
N ALA A 154 -56.47 -31.24 -18.69
CA ALA A 154 -57.57 -30.52 -19.30
C ALA A 154 -57.25 -29.02 -19.46
N GLN A 155 -57.18 -28.58 -20.73
CA GLN A 155 -57.20 -27.19 -21.22
C GLN A 155 -55.90 -26.35 -21.09
N GLY A 156 -55.30 -26.09 -22.25
CA GLY A 156 -54.25 -25.10 -22.43
C GLY A 156 -54.76 -23.67 -22.27
N ILE A 157 -54.24 -22.99 -21.26
CA ILE A 157 -54.19 -21.52 -21.18
C ILE A 157 -52.73 -21.17 -20.91
N TYR A 158 -52.06 -20.60 -21.91
CA TYR A 158 -50.73 -20.02 -21.77
C TYR A 158 -50.83 -18.73 -20.95
N ARG A 159 -50.82 -18.84 -19.62
CA ARG A 159 -50.60 -17.70 -18.73
C ARG A 159 -49.11 -17.47 -18.58
N SER A 160 -48.59 -16.57 -19.41
CA SER A 160 -47.30 -15.91 -19.22
C SER A 160 -47.36 -15.13 -17.91
N GLY A 161 -46.49 -15.46 -16.94
CA GLY A 161 -46.40 -14.72 -15.69
C GLY A 161 -45.95 -15.50 -14.44
N ASP A 162 -45.30 -16.67 -14.54
CA ASP A 162 -44.59 -17.25 -13.39
C ASP A 162 -43.17 -16.69 -13.38
N GLY A 163 -43.00 -15.55 -12.71
CA GLY A 163 -41.68 -15.04 -12.38
C GLY A 163 -41.04 -16.01 -11.41
N ALA A 164 -40.14 -16.85 -11.91
CA ALA A 164 -39.23 -17.61 -11.07
C ALA A 164 -38.56 -16.63 -10.10
N SER A 165 -38.98 -16.64 -8.83
CA SER A 165 -38.39 -15.79 -7.81
C SER A 165 -36.94 -16.23 -7.70
N ALA A 166 -36.04 -15.41 -8.23
CA ALA A 166 -34.62 -15.65 -8.20
C ALA A 166 -34.07 -14.96 -6.95
N GLU A 167 -33.49 -15.73 -6.03
CA GLU A 167 -32.86 -15.16 -4.85
C GLU A 167 -31.35 -15.09 -5.08
N ILE A 168 -30.77 -13.92 -4.81
CA ILE A 168 -29.33 -13.68 -4.99
C ILE A 168 -28.63 -14.09 -3.70
N TYR A 169 -27.73 -15.06 -3.78
CA TYR A 169 -26.88 -15.49 -2.68
C TYR A 169 -25.52 -14.82 -2.76
N VAL A 170 -24.98 -14.43 -1.61
CA VAL A 170 -23.62 -13.95 -1.47
C VAL A 170 -22.69 -15.16 -1.38
N HIS A 171 -21.75 -15.27 -2.30
CA HIS A 171 -20.73 -16.30 -2.32
C HIS A 171 -19.35 -15.65 -2.19
N VAL A 172 -18.62 -15.98 -1.12
CA VAL A 172 -17.30 -15.42 -0.85
C VAL A 172 -16.21 -16.31 -1.43
N ILE A 173 -15.39 -15.75 -2.31
CA ILE A 173 -14.24 -16.45 -2.89
C ILE A 173 -12.98 -16.13 -2.06
N TRP A 174 -12.75 -16.92 -1.02
CA TRP A 174 -11.67 -16.73 -0.05
C TRP A 174 -10.27 -16.67 -0.64
N SER A 175 -10.02 -17.30 -1.80
CA SER A 175 -8.72 -17.28 -2.48
C SER A 175 -8.27 -15.86 -2.86
N TRP A 176 -9.20 -14.95 -3.16
CA TRP A 176 -8.87 -13.56 -3.50
C TRP A 176 -8.39 -12.75 -2.29
N LEU A 177 -8.67 -13.19 -1.06
CA LEU A 177 -8.17 -12.54 0.16
C LEU A 177 -6.70 -12.84 0.48
N VAL A 178 -6.10 -13.83 -0.17
CA VAL A 178 -4.68 -14.18 0.04
C VAL A 178 -3.80 -12.97 -0.27
N PHE A 179 -4.02 -12.30 -1.40
CA PHE A 179 -3.26 -11.12 -1.80
C PHE A 179 -3.34 -9.95 -0.80
N PRO A 180 -4.52 -9.41 -0.42
CA PRO A 180 -4.60 -8.29 0.51
C PRO A 180 -4.08 -8.64 1.91
N ILE A 181 -4.31 -9.86 2.42
CA ILE A 181 -3.79 -10.28 3.73
C ILE A 181 -2.27 -10.37 3.71
N THR A 182 -1.71 -11.05 2.71
CA THR A 182 -0.24 -11.18 2.57
C THR A 182 0.42 -9.81 2.38
N LEU A 183 -0.22 -8.90 1.64
CA LEU A 183 0.29 -7.55 1.44
C LEU A 183 0.32 -6.72 2.73
N VAL A 184 -0.73 -6.81 3.56
CA VAL A 184 -0.76 -6.15 4.89
C VAL A 184 0.32 -6.73 5.81
N LEU A 185 0.45 -8.06 5.86
CA LEU A 185 1.51 -8.71 6.65
C LEU A 185 2.91 -8.31 6.18
N LEU A 186 3.12 -8.23 4.87
CA LEU A 186 4.39 -7.83 4.30
C LEU A 186 4.72 -6.37 4.63
N ALA A 187 3.74 -5.48 4.60
CA ALA A 187 3.89 -4.09 5.02
C ALA A 187 4.24 -3.97 6.51
N LEU A 188 3.65 -4.79 7.38
CA LEU A 188 3.99 -4.85 8.81
C LEU A 188 5.43 -5.33 9.05
N VAL A 189 5.84 -6.37 8.33
CA VAL A 189 7.24 -6.86 8.39
C VAL A 189 8.19 -5.76 7.93
N PHE A 190 7.88 -5.05 6.85
CA PHE A 190 8.71 -3.94 6.37
C PHE A 190 8.78 -2.79 7.38
N LEU A 191 7.66 -2.40 7.98
CA LEU A 191 7.61 -1.37 9.03
C LEU A 191 8.46 -1.76 10.24
N THR A 192 8.27 -2.96 10.78
CA THR A 192 9.03 -3.45 11.94
C THR A 192 10.51 -3.59 11.63
N TRP A 193 10.86 -4.04 10.42
CA TRP A 193 12.22 -4.10 9.93
C TRP A 193 12.88 -2.72 9.92
N ILE A 194 12.23 -1.70 9.36
CA ILE A 194 12.79 -0.35 9.29
C ILE A 194 12.90 0.29 10.67
N ILE A 195 11.92 0.07 11.56
CA ILE A 195 12.01 0.50 12.96
C ILE A 195 13.26 -0.11 13.61
N TRP A 196 13.43 -1.42 13.49
CA TRP A 196 14.56 -2.13 14.04
C TRP A 196 15.90 -1.67 13.44
N MET A 197 15.95 -1.52 12.12
CA MET A 197 17.16 -1.09 11.42
C MET A 197 17.54 0.33 11.83
N THR A 198 16.56 1.24 11.93
CA THR A 198 16.77 2.63 12.41
C THR A 198 17.35 2.63 13.83
N SER A 199 16.81 1.79 14.74
CA SER A 199 17.35 1.66 16.09
C SER A 199 18.75 1.04 16.13
N LYS A 200 19.07 0.12 15.22
CA LYS A 200 20.38 -0.54 15.14
C LYS A 200 21.47 0.37 14.55
N THR A 201 21.16 1.15 13.52
CA THR A 201 22.12 2.05 12.88
C THR A 201 22.31 3.36 13.65
N GLY A 202 21.49 3.64 14.66
CA GLY A 202 21.53 4.90 15.40
C GLY A 202 21.17 6.11 14.55
N THR A 203 20.53 5.88 13.39
CA THR A 203 20.12 6.93 12.47
C THR A 203 19.02 7.75 13.13
N ALA A 204 19.16 9.08 13.11
CA ALA A 204 18.10 9.95 13.57
C ALA A 204 16.82 9.73 12.73
N ILE A 205 15.67 9.85 13.38
CA ILE A 205 14.37 9.67 12.74
C ILE A 205 14.06 10.95 11.98
N TRP A 206 14.37 10.95 10.68
CA TRP A 206 14.16 12.09 9.79
C TRP A 206 13.00 11.87 8.82
N LYS A 207 12.62 10.62 8.55
CA LYS A 207 11.46 10.24 7.73
C LYS A 207 11.43 11.06 6.43
N SER A 208 10.30 11.68 6.06
CA SER A 208 10.16 12.59 4.93
C SER A 208 10.74 14.01 5.12
N SER A 209 11.41 14.31 6.23
CA SER A 209 11.95 15.65 6.53
C SER A 209 13.11 16.03 5.61
N THR A 210 13.05 17.22 5.01
CA THR A 210 14.15 17.81 4.24
C THR A 210 15.13 18.60 5.11
N LEU A 211 14.82 18.81 6.40
CA LEU A 211 15.66 19.58 7.32
C LEU A 211 17.09 19.07 7.42
N PRO A 212 17.37 17.75 7.44
CA PRO A 212 18.75 17.26 7.45
C PRO A 212 19.54 17.80 6.26
N LEU A 213 18.91 17.93 5.07
CA LEU A 213 19.58 18.48 3.88
C LEU A 213 19.85 19.98 4.03
N LEU A 214 18.91 20.72 4.62
CA LEU A 214 19.05 22.17 4.79
C LEU A 214 20.14 22.53 5.81
N PHE A 215 20.26 21.73 6.87
CA PHE A 215 21.27 21.91 7.92
C PHE A 215 22.57 21.15 7.61
N SER A 216 22.62 20.36 6.54
CA SER A 216 23.84 19.63 6.16
C SER A 216 24.78 20.48 5.33
N GLY A 217 26.07 20.40 5.64
CA GLY A 217 27.13 20.91 4.77
C GLY A 217 27.49 19.91 3.66
N LEU A 218 27.87 20.42 2.48
CA LEU A 218 28.51 19.64 1.41
C LEU A 218 30.03 19.82 1.53
N LYS A 219 30.71 18.89 2.21
CA LYS A 219 32.17 18.96 2.44
C LYS A 219 32.92 18.24 1.33
N GLY A 220 33.90 18.93 0.74
CA GLY A 220 34.74 18.39 -0.34
C GLY A 220 34.25 18.74 -1.76
N TRP A 221 33.18 19.51 -1.89
CA TRP A 221 32.75 20.14 -3.13
C TRP A 221 32.99 21.64 -3.06
N ASN A 222 33.56 22.21 -4.12
CA ASN A 222 33.85 23.65 -4.19
C ASN A 222 32.68 24.41 -4.82
N ASP A 223 32.65 25.74 -4.70
CA ASP A 223 31.60 26.59 -5.30
C ASP A 223 31.48 26.41 -6.82
N VAL A 224 32.57 26.01 -7.49
CA VAL A 224 32.57 25.67 -8.93
C VAL A 224 31.84 24.34 -9.20
N ASP A 225 31.98 23.35 -8.31
CA ASP A 225 31.28 22.07 -8.40
C ASP A 225 29.79 22.22 -8.06
N LEU A 226 29.46 23.15 -7.16
CA LEU A 226 28.11 23.44 -6.68
C LEU A 226 27.39 24.52 -7.52
N GLY A 227 28.10 25.14 -8.46
CA GLY A 227 27.58 26.22 -9.29
C GLY A 227 26.41 25.78 -10.16
N VAL A 228 25.20 26.25 -9.83
CA VAL A 228 23.97 25.95 -10.56
C VAL A 228 23.97 26.59 -11.97
N GLY A 229 24.66 27.73 -12.15
CA GLY A 229 24.89 28.36 -13.46
C GLY A 229 23.65 28.43 -14.36
N ASN A 230 23.83 28.18 -15.66
CA ASN A 230 22.77 28.14 -16.68
C ASN A 230 22.14 26.73 -16.84
N ARG A 231 22.32 25.86 -15.85
CA ARG A 231 22.01 24.42 -15.95
C ARG A 231 20.66 24.11 -15.32
N VAL A 232 19.67 23.90 -16.18
CA VAL A 232 18.36 23.31 -15.82
C VAL A 232 18.52 21.87 -15.28
N ASP A 233 19.63 21.19 -15.61
CA ASP A 233 19.88 19.79 -15.25
C ASP A 233 20.68 19.62 -13.94
N LEU A 234 20.00 19.84 -12.82
CA LEU A 234 20.53 19.58 -11.47
C LEU A 234 20.72 18.08 -11.20
N ARG A 235 19.85 17.24 -11.76
CA ARG A 235 19.86 15.80 -11.54
C ARG A 235 21.09 15.14 -12.17
N GLY A 236 21.48 15.57 -13.37
CA GLY A 236 22.70 15.10 -14.04
C GLY A 236 23.96 15.38 -13.22
N GLN A 237 24.04 16.53 -12.53
CA GLN A 237 25.17 16.83 -11.63
C GLN A 237 25.15 15.99 -10.36
N ALA A 238 23.98 15.86 -9.72
CA ALA A 238 23.86 15.07 -8.49
C ALA A 238 24.28 13.60 -8.69
N LYS A 239 24.19 13.08 -9.91
CA LYS A 239 24.61 11.73 -10.27
C LYS A 239 26.14 11.52 -10.21
N VAL A 240 26.93 12.56 -10.46
CA VAL A 240 28.40 12.49 -10.38
C VAL A 240 28.93 12.90 -9.01
N MET A 241 28.11 13.57 -8.20
CA MET A 241 28.42 13.90 -6.82
C MET A 241 28.17 12.70 -5.91
N THR A 242 29.24 11.98 -5.57
CA THR A 242 29.17 10.83 -4.66
C THR A 242 29.62 11.24 -3.27
N GLY A 243 28.80 10.95 -2.26
CA GLY A 243 29.12 11.27 -0.88
C GLY A 243 28.53 10.30 0.12
N ILE A 244 29.08 10.34 1.33
CA ILE A 244 28.57 9.61 2.49
C ILE A 244 28.08 10.62 3.52
N MET A 245 26.97 10.31 4.17
CA MET A 245 26.42 11.16 5.23
C MET A 245 27.01 10.75 6.58
N LYS A 246 27.66 11.69 7.25
CA LYS A 246 28.25 11.52 8.58
C LYS A 246 27.93 12.72 9.46
N ILE A 247 28.04 12.51 10.76
CA ILE A 247 28.11 13.61 11.72
C ILE A 247 29.58 13.95 11.84
N ALA A 248 29.95 15.19 11.51
CA ALA A 248 31.31 15.69 11.65
C ALA A 248 31.68 15.92 13.12
N ASP A 249 32.96 16.10 13.42
CA ASP A 249 33.49 16.24 14.79
C ASP A 249 32.92 17.46 15.54
N ASP A 250 32.43 18.46 14.81
CA ASP A 250 31.74 19.65 15.32
C ASP A 250 30.24 19.42 15.60
N GLY A 251 29.74 18.20 15.38
CA GLY A 251 28.34 17.81 15.58
C GLY A 251 27.43 18.19 14.41
N LEU A 252 27.95 18.79 13.34
CA LEU A 252 27.16 19.10 12.15
C LEU A 252 26.95 17.86 11.29
N LEU A 253 25.75 17.75 10.71
CA LEU A 253 25.50 16.76 9.67
C LEU A 253 26.22 17.20 8.39
N VAL A 254 26.98 16.32 7.77
CA VAL A 254 27.75 16.65 6.58
C VAL A 254 27.67 15.50 5.58
N PHE A 255 27.44 15.85 4.31
CA PHE A 255 27.76 14.95 3.21
C PHE A 255 29.22 15.18 2.85
N GLU A 256 30.03 14.14 3.01
CA GLU A 256 31.45 14.17 2.73
C GLU A 256 31.70 13.50 1.37
N ARG A 257 32.36 14.23 0.46
CA ARG A 257 32.82 13.69 -0.82
C ARG A 257 33.87 12.60 -0.59
N VAL A 258 33.76 11.52 -1.36
CA VAL A 258 34.73 10.41 -1.39
C VAL A 258 35.37 10.32 -2.78
#